data_AF-A0A0Q4LWL7-F1
#
_entry.id   AF-A0A0Q4LWL7-F1
#
_cell.length_a   1.000
_cell.length_b   1.000
_cell.length_c   1.000
_cell.angle_alpha   90.00
_cell.angle_beta   90.00
_cell.angle_gamma   90.00
#
_symmetry.space_group_name_H-M   'P 1'
#
loop_
_entity.id
_entity.type
_entity.pdbx_description
1 polymer ?
#
loop_
_entity_poly.entity_id
_entity_poly.type
_entity_poly.pdbx_seq_one_letter_code
_entity_poly.pdbx_strand_id
1 'polypeptide(L)'
;MLGLGLAVEPQLWALLFTMVRVGAAFVVAPVFGAVAMPVQVRVLLSGAIAVLVLHAQSFAIPTEIFSFTTFLGIAAEALVGLALGFVLQIAFAAPLIASEVIGISMGIGFAAMVNPQSGAPTPALGTFLSVLLTLLFLSLDGHLILVDLIVRSYEILPPGAAWLSAGKLQNIAMFGGYAFLAGLLLALPVGFLLLCLNLVVGMLSRSAPALNLFAVGLPASLFVGVVALFVAMPAMGDYMLVIVRESLDATKTLVLG
;
A
#
# COMPACT_ATOMS: atom_id res chain seq x y z
N MET A 1 -0.21 -49.40 9.83
CA MET A 1 0.35 -48.75 8.62
C MET A 1 -0.78 -48.05 7.91
N LEU A 2 -1.11 -46.82 8.35
CA LEU A 2 -2.12 -46.01 7.69
C LEU A 2 -1.54 -45.55 6.35
N GLY A 3 -2.20 -45.87 5.24
CA GLY A 3 -1.83 -45.49 3.86
C GLY A 3 -1.87 -43.98 3.58
N LEU A 4 -1.66 -43.16 4.60
CA LEU A 4 -1.56 -41.70 4.56
C LEU A 4 -0.16 -41.23 4.12
N GLY A 5 0.85 -42.09 4.12
CA GLY A 5 2.25 -41.70 3.86
C GLY A 5 2.56 -41.25 2.44
N LEU A 6 1.86 -41.76 1.41
CA LEU A 6 2.20 -41.50 -0.01
C LEU A 6 1.30 -40.47 -0.70
N ALA A 7 0.08 -40.24 -0.19
CA ALA A 7 -0.86 -39.30 -0.79
C ALA A 7 -0.81 -37.90 -0.13
N VAL A 8 -0.43 -37.82 1.15
CA VAL A 8 -0.45 -36.57 1.91
C VAL A 8 0.78 -35.71 1.60
N GLU A 9 1.92 -36.32 1.31
CA GLU A 9 3.15 -35.57 1.01
C GLU A 9 3.01 -34.67 -0.24
N PRO A 10 2.55 -35.15 -1.42
CA PRO A 10 2.34 -34.29 -2.58
C PRO A 10 1.30 -33.18 -2.34
N GLN A 11 0.26 -33.47 -1.56
CA GLN A 11 -0.79 -32.50 -1.22
C GLN A 11 -0.26 -31.41 -0.26
N LEU A 12 0.63 -31.76 0.66
CA LEU A 12 1.29 -30.80 1.54
C LEU A 12 2.23 -29.89 0.75
N TRP A 13 2.99 -30.45 -0.21
CA TRP A 13 3.84 -29.67 -1.11
C TRP A 13 3.03 -28.71 -1.97
N ALA A 14 1.92 -29.19 -2.53
CA ALA A 14 0.96 -28.37 -3.26
C ALA A 14 0.48 -27.17 -2.45
N LEU A 15 0.14 -27.42 -1.19
CA LEU A 15 -0.33 -26.40 -0.25
C LEU A 15 0.76 -25.38 0.03
N LEU A 16 1.96 -25.82 0.38
CA LEU A 16 3.08 -24.93 0.67
C LEU A 16 3.44 -24.07 -0.54
N PHE A 17 3.50 -24.65 -1.74
CA PHE A 17 3.82 -23.94 -2.97
C PHE A 17 2.79 -22.84 -3.28
N THR A 18 1.50 -23.18 -3.19
CA THR A 18 0.40 -22.22 -3.40
C THR A 18 0.43 -21.13 -2.32
N MET A 19 0.72 -21.50 -1.08
CA MET A 19 0.83 -20.57 0.04
C MET A 19 1.92 -19.51 -0.16
N VAL A 20 2.98 -19.79 -0.94
CA VAL A 20 4.04 -18.80 -1.22
C VAL A 20 3.48 -17.55 -1.90
N ARG A 21 2.69 -17.69 -2.96
CA ARG A 21 2.13 -16.54 -3.69
C ARG A 21 1.13 -15.76 -2.84
N VAL A 22 0.22 -16.45 -2.15
CA VAL A 22 -0.77 -15.81 -1.25
C VAL A 22 -0.07 -15.10 -0.10
N GLY A 23 0.88 -15.77 0.54
CA GLY A 23 1.66 -15.22 1.64
C GLY A 23 2.51 -14.03 1.22
N ALA A 24 3.16 -14.10 0.06
CA ALA A 24 3.94 -13.00 -0.51
C ALA A 24 3.05 -11.78 -0.80
N ALA A 25 1.85 -11.99 -1.35
CA ALA A 25 0.87 -10.92 -1.53
C ALA A 25 0.46 -10.29 -0.19
N PHE A 26 0.17 -11.09 0.83
CA PHE A 26 -0.23 -10.60 2.16
C PHE A 26 0.89 -9.94 2.97
N VAL A 27 2.16 -10.23 2.65
CA VAL A 27 3.29 -9.54 3.28
C VAL A 27 3.35 -8.08 2.83
N VAL A 28 3.04 -7.80 1.56
CA VAL A 28 3.17 -6.46 0.98
C VAL A 28 1.84 -5.71 0.93
N ALA A 29 0.72 -6.42 0.77
CA ALA A 29 -0.57 -5.80 0.64
C ALA A 29 -0.91 -4.97 1.90
N PRO A 30 -1.50 -3.77 1.71
CA PRO A 30 -1.97 -2.96 2.83
C PRO A 30 -3.01 -3.74 3.64
N VAL A 31 -3.16 -3.39 4.92
CA VAL A 31 -3.99 -4.11 5.92
C VAL A 31 -3.36 -5.44 6.38
N PHE A 32 -3.08 -6.37 5.47
CA PHE A 32 -2.55 -7.70 5.82
C PHE A 32 -1.06 -7.68 6.18
N GLY A 33 -0.30 -6.79 5.55
CA GLY A 33 1.12 -6.55 5.78
C GLY A 33 1.41 -5.73 7.04
N ALA A 34 0.38 -5.13 7.66
CA ALA A 34 0.54 -4.22 8.79
C ALA A 34 1.21 -4.90 10.00
N VAL A 35 2.07 -4.16 10.70
CA VAL A 35 2.77 -4.63 11.93
C VAL A 35 1.78 -5.06 13.02
N ALA A 36 0.59 -4.48 13.03
CA ALA A 36 -0.47 -4.81 13.96
C ALA A 36 -1.03 -6.24 13.77
N MET A 37 -0.83 -6.88 12.62
CA MET A 37 -1.34 -8.22 12.35
C MET A 37 -0.30 -9.29 12.73
N PRO A 38 -0.59 -10.20 13.69
CA PRO A 38 0.33 -11.25 14.07
C PRO A 38 0.68 -12.17 12.88
N VAL A 39 1.95 -12.55 12.77
CA VAL A 39 2.44 -13.44 11.69
C VAL A 39 1.66 -14.75 11.66
N GLN A 40 1.26 -15.26 12.82
CA GLN A 40 0.44 -16.49 12.94
C GLN A 40 -0.90 -16.37 12.19
N VAL A 41 -1.58 -15.23 12.32
CA VAL A 41 -2.85 -14.98 11.62
C VAL A 41 -2.61 -14.91 10.12
N ARG A 42 -1.53 -14.27 9.68
CA ARG A 42 -1.17 -14.16 8.26
C ARG A 42 -0.91 -15.53 7.64
N VAL A 43 -0.14 -16.37 8.34
CA VAL A 43 0.17 -17.75 7.93
C VAL A 43 -1.11 -18.57 7.83
N LEU A 44 -1.99 -18.49 8.84
CA LEU A 44 -3.24 -19.25 8.86
C LEU A 44 -4.20 -18.81 7.75
N LEU A 45 -4.35 -17.50 7.50
CA LEU A 45 -5.14 -16.98 6.40
C LEU A 45 -4.59 -17.39 5.03
N SER A 46 -3.26 -17.32 4.85
CA SER A 46 -2.61 -17.73 3.60
C SER A 46 -2.82 -19.21 3.33
N GLY A 47 -2.72 -20.04 4.38
CA GLY A 47 -3.01 -21.48 4.29
C GLY A 47 -4.47 -21.76 3.96
N ALA A 48 -5.42 -21.07 4.61
CA ALA A 48 -6.84 -21.23 4.35
C ALA A 48 -7.20 -20.91 2.89
N ILE A 49 -6.68 -19.80 2.36
CA ILE A 49 -6.90 -19.42 0.95
C ILE A 49 -6.21 -20.40 0.00
N ALA A 50 -4.99 -20.84 0.32
CA ALA A 50 -4.28 -21.83 -0.50
C ALA A 50 -5.05 -23.16 -0.60
N VAL A 51 -5.69 -23.62 0.48
CA VAL A 51 -6.59 -24.79 0.44
C VAL A 51 -7.74 -24.54 -0.53
N LEU A 52 -8.39 -23.39 -0.48
CA LEU A 52 -9.50 -23.06 -1.38
C LEU A 52 -9.05 -23.01 -2.85
N VAL A 53 -7.89 -22.42 -3.13
CA VAL A 53 -7.31 -22.37 -4.48
C VAL A 53 -7.05 -23.78 -5.02
N LEU A 54 -6.45 -24.67 -4.22
CA LEU A 54 -6.19 -26.05 -4.62
C LEU A 54 -7.45 -26.86 -4.95
N HIS A 55 -8.58 -26.54 -4.30
CA HIS A 55 -9.86 -27.17 -4.62
C HIS A 55 -10.52 -26.54 -5.85
N ALA A 56 -10.34 -25.23 -6.06
CA ALA A 56 -10.94 -24.51 -7.16
C ALA A 56 -10.21 -24.74 -8.50
N GLN A 57 -8.91 -25.00 -8.46
CA GLN A 57 -8.08 -25.09 -9.66
C GLN A 57 -7.14 -26.30 -9.62
N SER A 58 -7.06 -27.01 -10.74
CA SER A 58 -6.12 -28.10 -10.93
C SER A 58 -4.88 -27.60 -11.68
N PHE A 59 -3.71 -27.62 -11.05
CA PHE A 59 -2.46 -27.26 -11.68
C PHE A 59 -1.35 -28.29 -11.38
N ALA A 60 -0.43 -28.45 -12.32
CA ALA A 60 0.69 -29.37 -12.20
C ALA A 60 1.74 -28.76 -11.28
N ILE A 61 2.02 -29.42 -10.16
CA ILE A 61 2.98 -28.96 -9.16
C ILE A 61 4.28 -29.74 -9.38
N PRO A 62 5.45 -29.08 -9.28
CA PRO A 62 6.73 -29.77 -9.43
C PRO A 62 6.82 -30.97 -8.49
N THR A 63 7.07 -32.16 -9.06
CA THR A 63 7.12 -33.42 -8.30
C THR A 63 8.46 -33.61 -7.58
N GLU A 64 9.51 -32.90 -8.01
CA GLU A 64 10.82 -32.95 -7.36
C GLU A 64 11.03 -31.78 -6.40
N ILE A 65 11.14 -32.09 -5.12
CA ILE A 65 11.23 -31.11 -4.03
C ILE A 65 12.58 -30.37 -4.04
N PHE A 66 13.68 -31.10 -4.22
CA PHE A 66 15.05 -30.59 -4.12
C PHE A 66 15.71 -30.28 -5.48
N SER A 67 14.91 -29.85 -6.45
CA SER A 67 15.43 -29.46 -7.76
C SER A 67 15.61 -27.94 -7.86
N PHE A 68 16.64 -27.50 -8.61
CA PHE A 68 16.89 -26.09 -8.88
C PHE A 68 15.68 -25.41 -9.56
N THR A 69 14.95 -26.17 -10.38
CA THR A 69 13.72 -25.71 -11.05
C THR A 69 12.61 -25.36 -10.05
N THR A 70 12.47 -26.13 -8.98
CA THR A 70 11.48 -25.91 -7.92
C THR A 70 11.78 -24.66 -7.11
N PHE A 71 13.06 -24.40 -6.80
CA PHE A 71 13.47 -23.14 -6.18
C PHE A 71 13.17 -21.92 -7.05
N LEU A 72 13.41 -22.03 -8.37
CA LEU A 72 13.03 -20.99 -9.32
C LEU A 72 11.51 -20.79 -9.38
N GLY A 73 10.74 -21.88 -9.32
CA GLY A 73 9.29 -21.84 -9.24
C GLY A 73 8.79 -21.09 -8.00
N ILE A 74 9.35 -21.39 -6.82
CA ILE A 74 9.02 -20.69 -5.57
C ILE A 74 9.33 -19.19 -5.69
N ALA A 75 10.47 -18.82 -6.29
CA ALA A 75 10.82 -17.44 -6.50
C ALA A 75 9.84 -16.73 -7.45
N ALA A 76 9.39 -17.42 -8.51
CA ALA A 76 8.37 -16.89 -9.43
C ALA A 76 7.02 -16.68 -8.72
N GLU A 77 6.57 -17.65 -7.91
CA GLU A 77 5.35 -17.54 -7.10
C GLU A 77 5.42 -16.35 -6.14
N ALA A 78 6.56 -16.21 -5.44
CA ALA A 78 6.79 -15.10 -4.54
C ALA A 78 6.76 -13.77 -5.31
N LEU A 79 7.39 -13.69 -6.48
CA LEU A 79 7.43 -12.49 -7.30
C LEU A 79 6.04 -12.06 -7.79
N VAL A 80 5.20 -13.01 -8.22
CA VAL A 80 3.80 -12.74 -8.60
C VAL A 80 3.00 -12.21 -7.41
N GLY A 81 3.11 -12.88 -6.26
CA GLY A 81 2.42 -12.45 -5.04
C GLY A 81 2.86 -11.05 -4.58
N LEU A 82 4.18 -10.82 -4.54
CA LEU A 82 4.76 -9.52 -4.24
C LEU A 82 4.25 -8.46 -5.22
N ALA A 83 4.22 -8.74 -6.52
CA ALA A 83 3.72 -7.79 -7.52
C ALA A 83 2.26 -7.39 -7.28
N LEU A 84 1.38 -8.34 -6.96
CA LEU A 84 -0.02 -8.07 -6.65
C LEU A 84 -0.16 -7.13 -5.45
N GLY A 85 0.52 -7.43 -4.34
CA GLY A 85 0.48 -6.59 -3.14
C GLY A 85 1.18 -5.25 -3.31
N PHE A 86 2.27 -5.22 -4.08
CA PHE A 86 3.12 -4.03 -4.25
C PHE A 86 2.42 -2.92 -5.02
N VAL A 87 1.62 -3.23 -6.03
CA VAL A 87 0.82 -2.22 -6.75
C VAL A 87 -0.16 -1.50 -5.80
N LEU A 88 -0.83 -2.24 -4.91
CA LEU A 88 -1.67 -1.63 -3.88
C LEU A 88 -0.84 -0.79 -2.91
N GLN A 89 0.33 -1.31 -2.49
CA GLN A 89 1.22 -0.61 -1.57
C GLN A 89 1.70 0.75 -2.13
N ILE A 90 1.95 0.84 -3.44
CA ILE A 90 2.28 2.10 -4.11
C ILE A 90 1.14 3.12 -3.94
N ALA A 91 -0.11 2.72 -4.22
CA ALA A 91 -1.26 3.61 -4.07
C ALA A 91 -1.49 4.01 -2.60
N PHE A 92 -1.26 3.10 -1.66
CA PHE A 92 -1.36 3.35 -0.22
C PHE A 92 -0.23 4.20 0.36
N ALA A 93 0.81 4.52 -0.41
CA ALA A 93 1.80 5.51 -0.03
C ALA A 93 1.30 6.95 -0.24
N ALA A 94 0.23 7.17 -1.01
CA ALA A 94 -0.30 8.50 -1.31
C ALA A 94 -0.69 9.33 -0.05
N PRO A 95 -1.38 8.77 0.97
CA PRO A 95 -1.68 9.49 2.22
C PRO A 95 -0.44 9.97 2.97
N LEU A 96 0.65 9.19 2.95
CA LEU A 96 1.91 9.58 3.61
C LEU A 96 2.51 10.80 2.90
N ILE A 97 2.59 10.76 1.57
CA ILE A 97 3.08 11.88 0.76
C ILE A 97 2.20 13.12 0.99
N ALA A 98 0.87 12.95 0.98
CA ALA A 98 -0.06 14.05 1.22
C ALA A 98 0.12 14.68 2.60
N SER A 99 0.29 13.84 3.63
CA SER A 99 0.49 14.29 5.01
C SER A 99 1.80 15.04 5.20
N GLU A 100 2.85 14.67 4.46
CA GLU A 100 4.14 15.35 4.51
C GLU A 100 4.02 16.77 3.94
N VAL A 101 3.40 16.91 2.77
CA VAL A 101 3.16 18.21 2.11
C VAL A 101 2.33 19.14 3.01
N ILE A 102 1.24 18.61 3.59
CA ILE A 102 0.38 19.38 4.50
C ILE A 102 1.13 19.71 5.80
N GLY A 103 1.83 18.74 6.39
CA GLY A 103 2.53 18.87 7.67
C GLY A 103 3.67 19.89 7.63
N ILE A 104 4.43 19.93 6.54
CA ILE A 104 5.43 20.97 6.28
C ILE A 104 4.75 22.34 6.21
N SER A 105 3.65 22.44 5.46
CA SER A 105 2.92 23.71 5.27
C SER A 105 2.24 24.24 6.55
N MET A 106 1.86 23.35 7.47
CA MET A 106 1.31 23.69 8.79
C MET A 106 2.39 24.08 9.82
N GLY A 107 3.67 23.80 9.55
CA GLY A 107 4.77 24.03 10.49
C GLY A 107 4.95 22.94 11.56
N ILE A 108 4.20 21.83 11.49
CA ILE A 108 4.30 20.69 12.41
C ILE A 108 5.63 19.94 12.21
N GLY A 109 6.18 20.01 10.99
CA GLY A 109 7.47 19.42 10.61
C GLY A 109 8.70 20.30 10.90
N PHE A 110 8.57 21.43 11.63
CA PHE A 110 9.70 22.35 11.83
C PHE A 110 10.92 21.69 12.48
N ALA A 111 10.71 20.75 13.42
CA ALA A 111 11.79 19.99 14.04
C ALA A 111 12.59 19.14 13.03
N ALA A 112 11.91 18.55 12.04
CA ALA A 112 12.52 17.74 10.99
C ALA A 112 13.30 18.60 9.96
N MET A 113 12.84 19.83 9.71
CA MET A 113 13.55 20.77 8.84
C MET A 113 14.85 21.31 9.47
N VAL A 114 14.85 21.54 10.78
CA VAL A 114 16.02 22.08 11.51
C VAL A 114 17.07 20.99 11.72
N ASN A 115 16.65 19.75 12.02
CA ASN A 115 17.55 18.62 12.13
C ASN A 115 16.91 17.33 11.59
N PRO A 116 17.21 16.97 10.33
CA PRO A 116 16.71 15.75 9.70
C PRO A 116 17.13 14.46 10.43
N GLN A 117 18.20 14.49 11.23
CA GLN A 117 18.70 13.34 11.98
C GLN A 117 17.99 13.12 13.32
N SER A 118 17.33 14.14 13.90
CA SER A 118 16.84 14.08 15.29
C SER A 118 15.32 13.99 15.46
N GLY A 119 14.53 13.95 14.40
CA GLY A 119 13.09 13.74 14.57
C GLY A 119 12.35 13.66 13.26
N ALA A 120 11.83 12.47 12.95
CA ALA A 120 10.82 12.33 11.92
C ALA A 120 9.64 13.29 12.22
N PRO A 121 9.06 13.96 11.20
CA PRO A 121 7.84 14.72 11.41
C PRO A 121 6.84 13.82 12.12
N THR A 122 6.18 14.36 13.16
CA THR A 122 5.25 13.58 13.96
C THR A 122 4.23 12.92 13.03
N PRO A 123 4.19 11.58 12.95
CA PRO A 123 3.46 10.87 11.89
C PRO A 123 1.95 10.87 12.11
N ALA A 124 1.42 11.76 12.95
CA ALA A 124 0.03 11.76 13.36
C ALA A 124 -0.91 11.97 12.16
N LEU A 125 -0.63 12.96 11.31
CA LEU A 125 -1.44 13.22 10.12
C LEU A 125 -1.35 12.08 9.10
N GLY A 126 -0.14 11.56 8.86
CA GLY A 126 0.08 10.43 7.95
C GLY A 126 -0.63 9.17 8.43
N THR A 127 -0.54 8.87 9.72
CA THR A 127 -1.26 7.75 10.34
C THR A 127 -2.76 7.96 10.23
N PHE A 128 -3.27 9.16 10.51
CA PHE A 128 -4.69 9.47 10.39
C PHE A 128 -5.22 9.25 8.96
N LEU A 129 -4.57 9.83 7.95
CA LEU A 129 -4.99 9.65 6.55
C LEU A 129 -4.82 8.21 6.06
N SER A 130 -3.80 7.49 6.54
CA SER A 130 -3.57 6.08 6.18
C SER A 130 -4.62 5.15 6.79
N VAL A 131 -5.03 5.41 8.05
CA VAL A 131 -6.14 4.70 8.70
C VAL A 131 -7.44 4.98 7.94
N LEU A 132 -7.69 6.24 7.55
CA LEU A 132 -8.89 6.60 6.80
C LEU A 132 -8.94 5.90 5.44
N LEU A 133 -7.84 5.90 4.68
CA LEU A 133 -7.75 5.15 3.42
C LEU A 133 -7.98 3.64 3.63
N THR A 134 -7.43 3.08 4.71
CA THR A 134 -7.62 1.67 5.07
C THR A 134 -9.09 1.35 5.37
N LEU A 135 -9.79 2.21 6.12
CA LEU A 135 -11.20 2.03 6.41
C LEU A 135 -12.05 2.12 5.13
N LEU A 136 -11.75 3.05 4.23
CA LEU A 136 -12.42 3.15 2.94
C LEU A 136 -12.18 1.93 2.05
N PHE A 137 -10.94 1.41 2.04
CA PHE A 137 -10.60 0.17 1.35
C PHE A 137 -11.42 -1.03 1.86
N LEU A 138 -11.55 -1.15 3.19
CA LEU A 138 -12.38 -2.20 3.79
C LEU A 138 -13.87 -1.98 3.50
N SER A 139 -14.34 -0.74 3.50
CA SER A 139 -15.75 -0.39 3.19
C SER A 139 -16.14 -0.67 1.73
N LEU A 140 -15.17 -0.72 0.81
CA LEU A 140 -15.38 -1.08 -0.60
C LEU A 140 -15.15 -2.57 -0.87
N ASP A 141 -15.01 -3.39 0.18
CA ASP A 141 -14.65 -4.80 0.07
C ASP A 141 -13.35 -5.03 -0.73
N GLY A 142 -12.43 -4.05 -0.73
CA GLY A 142 -11.19 -4.12 -1.50
C GLY A 142 -10.31 -5.32 -1.11
N HIS A 143 -10.41 -5.75 0.14
CA HIS A 143 -9.76 -6.95 0.63
C HIS A 143 -10.30 -8.24 -0.01
N LEU A 144 -11.60 -8.32 -0.30
CA LEU A 144 -12.21 -9.44 -1.03
C LEU A 144 -11.81 -9.41 -2.51
N ILE A 145 -11.78 -8.22 -3.12
CA ILE A 145 -11.32 -8.04 -4.50
C ILE A 145 -9.85 -8.46 -4.64
N LEU A 146 -8.99 -8.11 -3.67
CA LEU A 146 -7.60 -8.55 -3.66
C LEU A 146 -7.48 -10.08 -3.64
N VAL A 147 -8.28 -10.75 -2.81
CA VAL A 147 -8.29 -12.22 -2.77
C VAL A 147 -8.78 -12.79 -4.10
N ASP A 148 -9.83 -12.24 -4.70
CA ASP A 148 -10.30 -12.64 -6.03
C ASP A 148 -9.21 -12.49 -7.10
N LEU A 149 -8.45 -11.38 -7.09
CA LEU A 149 -7.32 -11.17 -8.00
C LEU A 149 -6.19 -12.18 -7.78
N ILE A 150 -5.89 -12.55 -6.53
CA ILE A 150 -4.91 -13.60 -6.22
C ILE A 150 -5.39 -14.94 -6.77
N VAL A 151 -6.65 -15.32 -6.57
CA VAL A 151 -7.21 -16.59 -7.08
C VAL A 151 -7.18 -16.61 -8.61
N ARG A 152 -7.63 -15.54 -9.28
CA ARG A 152 -7.57 -15.41 -10.75
C ARG A 152 -6.14 -15.43 -11.30
N SER A 153 -5.16 -14.99 -10.52
CA SER A 153 -3.76 -15.01 -10.95
C SER A 153 -3.25 -16.41 -11.27
N TYR A 154 -3.80 -17.45 -10.63
CA TYR A 154 -3.40 -18.83 -10.89
C TYR A 154 -3.92 -19.36 -12.24
N GLU A 155 -5.03 -18.82 -12.75
CA GLU A 155 -5.56 -19.15 -14.08
C GLU A 155 -4.69 -18.54 -15.19
N ILE A 156 -4.23 -17.30 -14.97
CA ILE A 156 -3.51 -16.50 -15.97
C ILE A 156 -2.00 -16.80 -15.95
N LEU A 157 -1.44 -17.01 -14.76
CA LEU A 157 -0.03 -17.32 -14.52
C LEU A 157 0.05 -18.69 -13.80
N PRO A 158 0.05 -19.79 -14.56
CA PRO A 158 0.09 -21.14 -14.00
C PRO A 158 1.34 -21.35 -13.12
N PRO A 159 1.20 -22.08 -12.01
CA PRO A 159 2.29 -22.27 -11.08
C PRO A 159 3.47 -23.05 -11.67
N GLY A 160 4.69 -22.66 -11.31
CA GLY A 160 5.92 -23.40 -11.63
C GLY A 160 6.61 -23.06 -12.96
N ALA A 161 5.97 -22.34 -13.88
CA ALA A 161 6.59 -21.96 -15.16
C ALA A 161 6.38 -20.49 -15.57
N ALA A 162 5.41 -19.80 -14.97
CA ALA A 162 5.05 -18.45 -15.37
C ALA A 162 5.86 -17.38 -14.60
N TRP A 163 6.79 -16.73 -15.31
CA TRP A 163 7.47 -15.54 -14.81
C TRP A 163 6.71 -14.28 -15.24
N LEU A 164 6.73 -13.23 -14.41
CA LEU A 164 6.35 -11.91 -14.91
C LEU A 164 7.32 -11.51 -16.03
N SER A 165 6.76 -11.08 -17.16
CA SER A 165 7.58 -10.51 -18.23
C SER A 165 8.25 -9.21 -17.75
N ALA A 166 9.43 -8.93 -18.29
CA ALA A 166 10.17 -7.70 -17.96
C ALA A 166 9.33 -6.44 -18.24
N GLY A 167 8.47 -6.45 -19.27
CA GLY A 167 7.55 -5.36 -19.58
C GLY A 167 6.50 -5.12 -18.48
N LYS A 168 5.93 -6.18 -17.89
CA LYS A 168 5.01 -6.03 -16.74
C LYS A 168 5.72 -5.41 -15.54
N LEU A 169 6.95 -5.86 -15.25
CA LEU A 169 7.74 -5.32 -14.14
C LEU A 169 8.11 -3.84 -14.36
N GLN A 170 8.45 -3.46 -15.60
CA GLN A 170 8.68 -2.06 -15.97
C GLN A 170 7.42 -1.21 -15.79
N ASN A 171 6.25 -1.70 -16.20
CA ASN A 171 5.00 -0.97 -16.03
C ASN A 171 4.64 -0.77 -14.56
N ILE A 172 4.87 -1.78 -13.70
CA ILE A 172 4.71 -1.65 -12.24
C ILE A 172 5.68 -0.62 -11.68
N ALA A 173 6.94 -0.60 -12.13
CA ALA A 173 7.91 0.41 -11.70
C ALA A 173 7.48 1.83 -12.10
N MET A 174 6.94 2.01 -13.31
CA MET A 174 6.42 3.29 -13.79
C MET A 174 5.16 3.73 -13.02
N PHE A 175 4.34 2.78 -12.57
CA PHE A 175 3.21 3.05 -11.69
C PHE A 175 3.62 3.66 -10.34
N GLY A 176 4.89 3.52 -9.92
CA GLY A 176 5.43 4.23 -8.75
C GLY A 176 5.21 5.74 -8.77
N GLY A 177 5.17 6.37 -9.96
CA GLY A 177 4.85 7.79 -10.12
C GLY A 177 3.42 8.16 -9.69
N TYR A 178 2.49 7.19 -9.71
CA TYR A 178 1.12 7.38 -9.24
C TYR A 178 1.05 7.75 -7.77
N ALA A 179 1.94 7.21 -6.91
CA ALA A 179 1.98 7.55 -5.49
C ALA A 179 2.19 9.06 -5.27
N PHE A 180 3.11 9.66 -6.02
CA PHE A 180 3.40 11.10 -5.95
C PHE A 180 2.25 11.93 -6.53
N LEU A 181 1.72 11.54 -7.69
CA LEU A 181 0.57 12.21 -8.30
C LEU A 181 -0.64 12.21 -7.35
N ALA A 182 -1.01 11.03 -6.84
CA ALA A 182 -2.13 10.85 -5.95
C ALA A 182 -1.90 11.56 -4.59
N GLY A 183 -0.70 11.48 -4.03
CA GLY A 183 -0.36 12.19 -2.80
C GLY A 183 -0.48 13.71 -2.96
N LEU A 184 0.01 14.27 -4.06
CA LEU A 184 -0.05 15.70 -4.31
C LEU A 184 -1.49 16.19 -4.58
N LEU A 185 -2.27 15.44 -5.36
CA LEU A 185 -3.69 15.74 -5.61
C LEU A 185 -4.52 15.64 -4.33
N LEU A 186 -4.24 14.66 -3.48
CA LEU A 186 -4.89 14.51 -2.17
C LEU A 186 -4.53 15.68 -1.23
N ALA A 187 -3.30 16.18 -1.29
CA ALA A 187 -2.87 17.34 -0.50
C ALA A 187 -3.40 18.68 -1.03
N LEU A 188 -3.77 18.76 -2.31
CA LEU A 188 -4.10 20.00 -3.01
C LEU A 188 -5.11 20.92 -2.29
N PRO A 189 -6.28 20.45 -1.80
CA PRO A 189 -7.26 21.35 -1.20
C PRO A 189 -6.76 22.05 0.08
N VAL A 190 -5.96 21.36 0.89
CA VAL A 190 -5.40 21.92 2.15
C VAL A 190 -4.08 22.63 1.89
N GLY A 191 -3.20 22.01 1.10
CA GLY A 191 -1.89 22.53 0.74
C GLY A 191 -1.97 23.88 0.03
N PHE A 192 -2.94 24.07 -0.86
CA PHE A 192 -3.14 25.35 -1.53
C PHE A 192 -3.56 26.47 -0.56
N LEU A 193 -4.48 26.18 0.37
CA LEU A 193 -4.92 27.14 1.39
C LEU A 193 -3.75 27.54 2.31
N LEU A 194 -2.94 26.57 2.73
CA LEU A 194 -1.77 26.81 3.56
C LEU A 194 -0.67 27.56 2.79
N LEU A 195 -0.51 27.29 1.50
CA LEU A 195 0.39 28.07 0.65
C LEU A 195 -0.03 29.54 0.64
N CYS A 196 -1.31 29.83 0.36
CA CYS A 196 -1.85 31.19 0.41
C CYS A 196 -1.63 31.85 1.78
N LEU A 197 -1.86 31.13 2.87
CA LEU A 197 -1.60 31.62 4.22
C LEU A 197 -0.12 31.96 4.43
N ASN A 198 0.80 31.10 4.03
CA ASN A 198 2.23 31.33 4.15
C ASN A 198 2.68 32.55 3.33
N LEU A 199 2.09 32.80 2.15
CA LEU A 199 2.31 34.06 1.43
C LEU A 199 1.82 35.28 2.21
N VAL A 200 0.63 35.21 2.83
CA VAL A 200 0.08 36.30 3.65
C VAL A 200 0.97 36.59 4.87
N VAL A 201 1.39 35.55 5.59
CA VAL A 201 2.31 35.67 6.73
C VAL A 201 3.66 36.24 6.27
N GLY A 202 4.16 35.80 5.11
CA GLY A 202 5.37 36.32 4.49
C GLY A 202 5.25 37.82 4.17
N MET A 203 4.11 38.28 3.65
CA MET A 203 3.86 39.71 3.43
C MET A 203 3.79 40.50 4.76
N LEU A 204 3.12 39.93 5.77
CA LEU A 204 3.04 40.54 7.11
C LEU A 204 4.42 40.72 7.75
N SER A 205 5.34 39.78 7.53
CA SER A 205 6.71 39.89 8.06
C SER A 205 7.43 41.15 7.60
N ARG A 206 7.16 41.58 6.36
CA ARG A 206 7.73 42.81 5.79
C ARG A 206 7.03 44.05 6.33
N SER A 207 5.71 44.00 6.53
CA SER A 207 4.92 45.14 6.99
C SER A 207 5.02 45.40 8.50
N ALA A 208 5.23 44.36 9.31
CA ALA A 208 5.33 44.44 10.76
C ALA A 208 6.49 43.57 11.28
N PRO A 209 7.76 43.97 11.07
CA PRO A 209 8.94 43.20 11.46
C PRO A 209 9.11 43.01 12.97
N ALA A 210 8.38 43.80 13.78
CA ALA A 210 8.32 43.62 15.23
C ALA A 210 7.50 42.39 15.66
N LEU A 211 6.70 41.80 14.78
CA LEU A 211 5.98 40.56 15.07
C LEU A 211 6.94 39.38 15.00
N ASN A 212 7.07 38.66 16.13
CA ASN A 212 7.76 37.40 16.14
C ASN A 212 6.92 36.34 15.40
N LEU A 213 7.26 36.08 14.14
CA LEU A 213 6.57 35.14 13.25
C LEU A 213 6.59 33.70 13.78
N PHE A 214 7.58 33.33 14.60
CA PHE A 214 7.57 32.03 15.26
C PHE A 214 6.51 31.97 16.36
N ALA A 215 6.30 33.07 17.08
CA ALA A 215 5.31 33.14 18.15
C ALA A 215 3.86 33.23 17.63
N VAL A 216 3.65 33.87 16.47
CA VAL A 216 2.30 34.12 15.93
C VAL A 216 1.98 33.26 14.71
N GLY A 217 2.93 33.08 13.79
CA GLY A 217 2.73 32.39 12.52
C GLY A 217 2.54 30.89 12.68
N LEU A 218 3.36 30.23 13.51
CA LEU A 218 3.28 28.77 13.67
C LEU A 218 1.96 28.32 14.34
N PRO A 219 1.48 28.96 15.43
CA PRO A 219 0.14 28.66 15.97
C PRO A 219 -0.99 28.99 15.00
N ALA A 220 -0.89 30.09 14.23
CA ALA A 220 -1.90 30.46 13.25
C ALA A 220 -1.98 29.46 12.09
N SER A 221 -0.84 29.06 11.52
CA SER A 221 -0.77 28.05 10.45
C SER A 221 -1.28 26.69 10.90
N LEU A 222 -1.00 26.29 12.14
CA LEU A 222 -1.56 25.09 12.72
C LEU A 222 -3.09 25.17 12.83
N PHE A 223 -3.62 26.26 13.39
CA PHE A 223 -5.07 26.45 13.53
C PHE A 223 -5.79 26.43 12.18
N VAL A 224 -5.30 27.23 11.22
CA VAL A 224 -5.86 27.28 9.87
C VAL A 224 -5.73 25.92 9.17
N GLY A 225 -4.61 25.22 9.34
CA GLY A 225 -4.43 23.89 8.75
C GLY A 225 -5.41 22.85 9.29
N VAL A 226 -5.69 22.86 10.60
CA VAL A 226 -6.68 21.95 11.19
C VAL A 226 -8.09 22.28 10.69
N VAL A 227 -8.45 23.56 10.61
CA VAL A 227 -9.74 23.99 10.05
C VAL A 227 -9.84 23.63 8.57
N ALA A 228 -8.78 23.84 7.79
CA ALA A 228 -8.72 23.49 6.37
C ALA A 228 -8.85 21.97 6.16
N LEU A 229 -8.19 21.15 6.98
CA LEU A 229 -8.35 19.69 6.98
C LEU A 229 -9.79 19.29 7.27
N PHE A 230 -10.43 19.91 8.26
CA PHE A 230 -11.83 19.61 8.59
C PHE A 230 -12.77 19.93 7.43
N VAL A 231 -12.60 21.09 6.79
CA VAL A 231 -13.43 21.52 5.65
C VAL A 231 -13.15 20.69 4.40
N ALA A 232 -11.89 20.33 4.14
CA ALA A 232 -11.49 19.56 2.96
C ALA A 232 -11.74 18.05 3.08
N MET A 233 -12.06 17.55 4.28
CA MET A 233 -12.19 16.12 4.57
C MET A 233 -13.13 15.38 3.59
N PRO A 234 -14.34 15.90 3.27
CA PRO A 234 -15.23 15.22 2.32
C PRO A 234 -14.59 15.05 0.93
N ALA A 235 -13.98 16.12 0.40
CA ALA A 235 -13.31 16.08 -0.90
C ALA A 235 -12.09 15.16 -0.91
N MET A 236 -11.33 15.13 0.18
CA MET A 236 -10.21 14.20 0.35
C MET A 236 -10.70 12.74 0.41
N GLY A 237 -11.80 12.48 1.12
CA GLY A 237 -12.42 11.16 1.20
C GLY A 237 -12.90 10.65 -0.17
N ASP A 238 -13.56 11.50 -0.96
CA ASP A 238 -13.98 11.16 -2.31
C ASP A 238 -12.77 10.80 -3.20
N TYR A 239 -11.68 11.56 -3.11
CA TYR A 239 -10.46 11.27 -3.85
C TYR A 239 -9.76 9.98 -3.36
N MET A 240 -9.81 9.68 -2.06
CA MET A 240 -9.30 8.42 -1.53
C MET A 240 -10.07 7.20 -2.05
N LEU A 241 -11.38 7.31 -2.27
CA LEU A 241 -12.16 6.26 -2.94
C LEU A 241 -11.68 6.03 -4.38
N VAL A 242 -11.32 7.09 -5.10
CA VAL A 242 -10.71 7.00 -6.43
C VAL A 242 -9.36 6.27 -6.35
N ILE A 243 -8.51 6.62 -5.39
CA ILE A 243 -7.22 5.94 -5.17
C ILE A 243 -7.41 4.44 -4.96
N VAL A 244 -8.39 4.03 -4.14
CA VAL A 244 -8.66 2.61 -3.90
C VAL A 244 -9.06 1.90 -5.18
N ARG A 245 -10.01 2.45 -5.95
CA ARG A 245 -10.50 1.84 -7.19
C ARG A 245 -9.39 1.71 -8.23
N GLU A 246 -8.66 2.81 -8.46
CA GLU A 246 -7.54 2.85 -9.40
C GLU A 246 -6.44 1.86 -8.99
N SER A 247 -6.19 1.69 -7.69
CA SER A 247 -5.19 0.72 -7.21
C SER A 247 -5.57 -0.73 -7.55
N LEU A 248 -6.84 -1.09 -7.39
CA LEU A 248 -7.35 -2.44 -7.68
C LEU A 248 -7.38 -2.70 -9.20
N ASP A 249 -7.80 -1.72 -9.98
CA ASP A 249 -7.80 -1.79 -11.45
C ASP A 249 -6.37 -1.85 -12.02
N ALA A 250 -5.44 -1.09 -11.45
CA ALA A 250 -4.02 -1.15 -11.78
C ALA A 250 -3.43 -2.53 -11.47
N THR A 251 -3.77 -3.14 -10.33
CA THR A 251 -3.31 -4.50 -10.01
C THR A 251 -3.78 -5.51 -11.04
N LYS A 252 -5.05 -5.42 -11.45
CA LYS A 252 -5.61 -6.29 -12.49
C LYS A 252 -4.88 -6.11 -13.83
N THR A 253 -4.77 -4.87 -14.31
CA THR A 253 -4.21 -4.58 -15.64
C THR A 253 -2.68 -4.75 -15.72
N LEU A 254 -1.94 -4.31 -14.71
CA LEU A 254 -0.48 -4.35 -14.73
C LEU A 254 0.08 -5.76 -14.48
N VAL A 255 -0.57 -6.53 -13.62
CA VAL A 255 -0.08 -7.86 -13.23
C VAL A 255 -0.73 -8.96 -14.06
N LEU A 256 -2.05 -8.94 -14.24
CA LEU A 256 -2.78 -10.01 -14.93
C LEU A 256 -2.84 -9.75 -16.44
N GLY A 257 -3.11 -8.50 -16.86
CA GLY A 257 -3.26 -8.10 -18.25
C GLY A 257 -4.72 -7.87 -18.59
#